data_AF-A0A5F1S405-F1
#
_entry.id   AF-A0A5F1S405-F1
#
_cell.length_a   1.000
_cell.length_b   1.000
_cell.length_c   1.000
_cell.angle_alpha   90.00
_cell.angle_beta   90.00
_cell.angle_gamma   90.00
#
_symmetry.space_group_name_H-M   'P 1'
#
loop_
_entity.id
_entity.type
_entity.pdbx_description
1 polymer ?
#
loop_
_entity_poly.entity_id
_entity_poly.type
_entity_poly.pdbx_seq_one_letter_code
_entity_poly.pdbx_strand_id
1 'polypeptide(L)'
;MVKPSRMLSERVLDDPRSKNARKELSALAPADQVEQLCNLEAMAQVGAWSKELLPDRVVAYAMADTKMVGNDFSADGAALHSQRVWYQLKFKCELSPDHKKVAAFEFMVGEPIPKEDWGEHSLPDENGSLD
;
A
#
# COMPACT_ATOMS: atom_id res chain seq x y z
N MET A 1 -13.17 -3.92 -8.98
CA MET A 1 -12.42 -3.32 -7.87
C MET A 1 -13.37 -3.09 -6.72
N VAL A 2 -12.93 -3.39 -5.50
CA VAL A 2 -13.63 -3.06 -4.26
C VAL A 2 -13.50 -1.56 -4.02
N LYS A 3 -14.61 -0.91 -3.63
CA LYS A 3 -14.68 0.52 -3.33
C LYS A 3 -15.15 0.74 -1.90
N PRO A 4 -14.24 0.87 -0.93
CA PRO A 4 -14.60 1.14 0.46
C PRO A 4 -15.31 2.49 0.61
N SER A 5 -16.30 2.55 1.49
CA SER A 5 -17.05 3.77 1.79
C SER A 5 -16.39 4.66 2.88
N ARG A 6 -15.31 4.18 3.49
CA ARG A 6 -14.60 4.86 4.58
C ARG A 6 -13.11 4.59 4.46
N MET A 7 -12.30 5.62 4.65
CA MET A 7 -10.84 5.51 4.65
C MET A 7 -10.34 5.14 6.05
N LEU A 8 -9.25 4.39 6.12
CA LEU A 8 -8.77 3.76 7.36
C LEU A 8 -7.40 4.25 7.80
N SER A 9 -6.58 4.79 6.88
CA SER A 9 -5.23 5.28 7.14
C SER A 9 -5.17 6.30 8.27
N GLU A 10 -6.11 7.24 8.34
CA GLU A 10 -6.18 8.22 9.45
C GLU A 10 -6.30 7.54 10.80
N ARG A 11 -7.23 6.57 10.94
CA ARG A 11 -7.41 5.82 12.18
C ARG A 11 -6.14 5.03 12.53
N VAL A 12 -5.46 4.46 11.53
CA VAL A 12 -4.21 3.73 11.74
C VAL A 12 -3.12 4.68 12.26
N LEU A 13 -3.00 5.89 11.70
CA LEU A 13 -1.99 6.89 12.10
C LEU A 13 -2.31 7.58 13.43
N ASP A 14 -3.58 7.63 13.83
CA ASP A 14 -4.02 8.17 15.12
C ASP A 14 -3.89 7.15 16.27
N ASP A 15 -3.68 5.86 15.99
CA ASP A 15 -3.40 4.87 17.01
C ASP A 15 -2.06 5.18 17.72
N PRO A 16 -2.00 5.25 19.06
CA PRO A 16 -0.77 5.52 19.80
C PRO A 16 0.39 4.57 19.45
N ARG A 17 0.09 3.34 19.02
CA ARG A 17 1.09 2.35 18.59
C ARG A 17 1.78 2.75 17.29
N SER A 18 1.15 3.58 16.48
CA SER A 18 1.65 4.07 15.19
C SER A 18 2.46 5.36 15.30
N LYS A 19 2.83 5.81 16.52
CA LYS A 19 3.56 7.07 16.73
C LYS A 19 4.83 7.19 15.90
N ASN A 20 5.59 6.10 15.77
CA ASN A 20 6.81 6.07 14.95
C ASN A 20 6.47 6.16 13.47
N ALA A 21 5.54 5.32 12.97
CA ALA A 21 5.10 5.35 11.58
C ALA A 21 4.60 6.74 11.15
N ARG A 22 3.82 7.42 12.00
CA ARG A 22 3.36 8.80 11.75
C ARG A 22 4.52 9.80 11.65
N LYS A 23 5.53 9.66 12.52
CA LYS A 23 6.72 10.51 12.52
C LYS A 23 7.56 10.27 11.27
N GLU A 24 7.78 9.01 10.91
CA GLU A 24 8.54 8.61 9.73
C GLU A 24 7.85 9.10 8.46
N LEU A 25 6.54 8.84 8.33
CA LEU A 25 5.73 9.37 7.23
C LEU A 25 5.91 10.89 7.08
N SER A 26 5.79 11.65 8.17
CA SER A 26 5.92 13.12 8.13
C SER A 26 7.33 13.62 7.74
N ALA A 27 8.36 12.76 7.84
CA ALA A 27 9.75 13.10 7.54
C ALA A 27 10.16 12.76 6.09
N LEU A 28 9.32 12.03 5.35
CA LEU A 28 9.58 11.65 3.97
C LEU A 28 9.47 12.84 3.00
N ALA A 29 10.02 12.69 1.80
CA ALA A 29 9.76 13.63 0.71
C ALA A 29 8.28 13.58 0.29
N PRO A 30 7.68 14.66 -0.24
CA PRO A 30 6.24 14.72 -0.51
C PRO A 30 5.68 13.59 -1.38
N ALA A 31 6.41 13.16 -2.41
CA ALA A 31 6.00 12.03 -3.26
C ALA A 31 5.98 10.71 -2.48
N ASP A 32 7.01 10.47 -1.67
CA ASP A 32 7.10 9.28 -0.81
C ASP A 32 6.02 9.29 0.29
N GLN A 33 5.67 10.47 0.81
CA GLN A 33 4.55 10.61 1.77
C GLN A 33 3.23 10.13 1.16
N VAL A 34 2.94 10.55 -0.07
CA VAL A 34 1.74 10.13 -0.80
C VAL A 34 1.73 8.62 -0.99
N GLU A 35 2.82 8.05 -1.50
CA GLU A 35 2.91 6.61 -1.73
C GLU A 35 2.71 5.83 -0.42
N GLN A 36 3.42 6.20 0.65
CA GLN A 36 3.33 5.50 1.94
C GLN A 36 1.96 5.64 2.59
N LEU A 37 1.31 6.81 2.47
CA LEU A 37 -0.06 6.99 2.95
C LEU A 37 -1.04 6.09 2.19
N CYS A 38 -0.93 6.01 0.87
CA CYS A 38 -1.77 5.14 0.04
C CYS A 38 -1.49 3.65 0.27
N ASN A 39 -0.24 3.27 0.51
CA ASN A 39 0.14 1.90 0.90
C ASN A 39 -0.47 1.52 2.26
N LEU A 40 -0.45 2.44 3.22
CA LEU A 40 -1.09 2.25 4.53
C LEU A 40 -2.60 2.05 4.40
N GLU A 41 -3.25 2.86 3.58
CA GLU A 41 -4.67 2.70 3.24
C GLU A 41 -4.92 1.33 2.60
N ALA A 42 -4.10 0.92 1.62
CA ALA A 42 -4.23 -0.38 0.95
C ALA A 42 -4.18 -1.55 1.95
N MET A 43 -3.17 -1.58 2.83
CA MET A 43 -3.04 -2.63 3.84
C MET A 43 -4.24 -2.66 4.78
N ALA A 44 -4.67 -1.50 5.28
CA ALA A 44 -5.80 -1.39 6.19
C ALA A 44 -7.11 -1.84 5.53
N GLN A 45 -7.35 -1.47 4.26
CA GLN A 45 -8.54 -1.85 3.51
C GLN A 45 -8.57 -3.34 3.18
N VAL A 46 -7.44 -3.91 2.75
CA VAL A 46 -7.38 -5.34 2.42
C VAL A 46 -7.60 -6.19 3.67
N GLY A 47 -6.97 -5.87 4.80
CA GLY A 47 -7.18 -6.60 6.07
C GLY A 47 -8.58 -6.39 6.68
N ALA A 48 -9.25 -5.28 6.34
CA ALA A 48 -10.65 -5.09 6.69
C ALA A 48 -11.60 -5.90 5.80
N TRP A 49 -11.28 -6.02 4.51
CA TRP A 49 -12.07 -6.72 3.49
C TRP A 49 -11.97 -8.25 3.59
N SER A 50 -10.77 -8.78 3.84
CA SER A 50 -10.54 -10.22 4.04
C SER A 50 -9.85 -10.47 5.38
N LYS A 51 -10.44 -11.36 6.20
CA LYS A 51 -9.86 -11.77 7.49
C LYS A 51 -8.74 -12.79 7.35
N GLU A 52 -8.61 -13.39 6.18
CA GLU A 52 -7.56 -14.37 5.86
C GLU A 52 -6.27 -13.67 5.42
N LEU A 53 -6.35 -12.44 4.94
CA LEU A 53 -5.18 -11.64 4.61
C LEU A 53 -4.77 -10.81 5.84
N LEU A 54 -3.49 -10.87 6.17
CA LEU A 54 -2.86 -10.09 7.24
C LEU A 54 -1.76 -9.24 6.61
N PRO A 55 -2.11 -8.13 5.94
CA PRO A 55 -1.14 -7.38 5.17
C PRO A 55 -0.13 -6.67 6.08
N ASP A 56 1.14 -6.82 5.75
CA ASP A 56 2.25 -6.21 6.51
C ASP A 56 3.18 -5.35 5.64
N ARG A 57 3.08 -5.47 4.30
CA ARG A 57 3.87 -4.66 3.37
C ARG A 57 3.14 -4.46 2.04
N VAL A 58 3.40 -3.31 1.41
CA VAL A 58 3.02 -3.02 0.02
C VAL A 58 4.24 -2.48 -0.72
N VAL A 59 4.42 -2.93 -1.96
CA VAL A 59 5.36 -2.32 -2.93
C VAL A 59 4.51 -1.80 -4.08
N ALA A 60 4.34 -0.48 -4.19
CA ALA A 60 3.40 0.14 -5.13
C ALA A 60 3.85 0.02 -6.60
N TYR A 61 5.16 -0.07 -6.83
CA TYR A 61 5.79 -0.06 -8.15
C TYR A 61 6.33 -1.44 -8.59
N ALA A 62 5.83 -2.54 -7.99
CA ALA A 62 6.42 -3.88 -8.14
C ALA A 62 6.48 -4.38 -9.60
N MET A 63 5.37 -4.27 -10.34
CA MET A 63 5.23 -4.77 -11.72
C MET A 63 4.95 -3.65 -12.73
N ALA A 64 4.65 -2.44 -12.25
CA ALA A 64 4.42 -1.27 -13.09
C ALA A 64 4.66 0.02 -12.30
N ASP A 65 5.14 1.07 -12.97
CA ASP A 65 5.35 2.38 -12.35
C ASP A 65 4.05 2.96 -11.76
N THR A 66 4.19 3.66 -10.63
CA THR A 66 3.12 4.45 -10.04
C THR A 66 2.87 5.71 -10.87
N LYS A 67 1.65 6.22 -10.82
CA LYS A 67 1.26 7.43 -11.56
C LYS A 67 0.57 8.41 -10.62
N MET A 68 0.88 9.68 -10.79
CA MET A 68 0.28 10.79 -10.06
C MET A 68 -0.33 11.79 -11.05
N VAL A 69 -1.64 12.04 -10.94
CA VAL A 69 -2.36 13.03 -11.76
C VAL A 69 -3.23 13.89 -10.85
N GLY A 70 -2.82 15.13 -10.62
CA GLY A 70 -3.53 16.01 -9.67
C GLY A 70 -3.44 15.46 -8.24
N ASN A 71 -4.58 14.95 -7.71
CA ASN A 71 -4.65 14.30 -6.40
C ASN A 71 -4.84 12.78 -6.49
N ASP A 72 -4.88 12.23 -7.71
CA ASP A 72 -5.06 10.80 -7.94
C ASP A 72 -3.71 10.11 -8.06
N PHE A 73 -3.43 9.25 -7.09
CA PHE A 73 -2.31 8.33 -7.10
C PHE A 73 -2.79 6.93 -7.49
N SER A 74 -2.17 6.31 -8.50
CA SER A 74 -2.53 4.95 -8.94
C SER A 74 -1.31 4.04 -8.98
N ALA A 75 -1.51 2.82 -8.48
CA ALA A 75 -0.55 1.74 -8.54
C ALA A 75 -1.21 0.55 -9.28
N ASP A 76 -0.95 0.47 -10.59
CA ASP A 76 -1.56 -0.52 -11.48
C ASP A 76 -0.92 -1.91 -11.36
N GLY A 77 0.29 -1.99 -10.80
CA GLY A 77 1.09 -3.21 -10.63
C GLY A 77 1.73 -3.29 -9.25
N ALA A 78 1.00 -2.96 -8.19
CA ALA A 78 1.48 -3.10 -6.83
C ALA A 78 1.54 -4.57 -6.40
N ALA A 79 2.27 -4.84 -5.32
CA ALA A 79 2.26 -6.11 -4.62
C ALA A 79 1.92 -5.91 -3.14
N LEU A 80 1.17 -6.84 -2.57
CA LEU A 80 0.79 -6.89 -1.16
C LEU A 80 1.39 -8.12 -0.51
N HIS A 81 2.18 -7.95 0.53
CA HIS A 81 2.67 -9.07 1.32
C HIS A 81 1.68 -9.40 2.44
N SER A 82 1.35 -10.68 2.58
CA SER A 82 0.56 -11.21 3.67
C SER A 82 0.98 -12.65 3.92
N GLN A 83 1.39 -12.96 5.16
CA GLN A 83 1.71 -14.34 5.59
C GLN A 83 2.72 -15.07 4.68
N ARG A 84 3.85 -14.43 4.36
CA ARG A 84 4.94 -14.98 3.51
C ARG A 84 4.60 -15.14 2.03
N VAL A 85 3.51 -14.55 1.59
CA VAL A 85 3.06 -14.60 0.21
C VAL A 85 2.88 -13.18 -0.29
N TRP A 86 3.46 -12.89 -1.44
CA TRP A 86 3.16 -11.68 -2.20
C TRP A 86 1.96 -11.95 -3.09
N TYR A 87 0.99 -11.04 -3.08
CA TYR A 87 -0.18 -11.07 -3.94
C TYR A 87 -0.13 -9.88 -4.89
N GLN A 88 -0.63 -10.07 -6.10
CA GLN A 88 -0.87 -8.95 -7.00
C GLN A 88 -1.86 -7.99 -6.34
N LEU A 89 -1.55 -6.70 -6.41
CA LEU A 89 -2.41 -5.65 -5.91
C LEU A 89 -2.52 -4.57 -6.98
N LYS A 90 -3.72 -4.05 -7.13
CA LYS A 90 -3.97 -2.85 -7.90
C LYS A 90 -4.81 -1.90 -7.07
N PHE A 91 -4.46 -0.62 -7.05
CA PHE A 91 -5.28 0.38 -6.39
C PHE A 91 -5.24 1.76 -7.02
N LYS A 92 -6.28 2.55 -6.73
CA LYS A 92 -6.27 4.01 -6.88
C LYS A 92 -6.59 4.65 -5.55
N CYS A 93 -5.90 5.75 -5.28
CA CYS A 93 -5.89 6.49 -4.05
C CYS A 93 -6.09 7.97 -4.40
N GLU A 94 -7.29 8.49 -4.15
CA GLU A 94 -7.58 9.91 -4.28
C GLU A 94 -7.22 10.58 -2.96
N LEU A 95 -6.38 11.60 -3.00
CA LEU A 95 -5.92 12.34 -1.83
C LEU A 95 -6.74 13.62 -1.62
N SER A 96 -6.75 14.11 -0.39
CA SER A 96 -7.17 15.48 -0.11
C SER A 96 -6.26 16.49 -0.85
N PRO A 97 -6.72 17.73 -1.13
CA PRO A 97 -5.92 18.72 -1.87
C PRO A 97 -4.56 19.08 -1.24
N ASP A 98 -4.40 18.84 0.06
CA ASP A 98 -3.14 19.03 0.79
C ASP A 98 -2.28 17.76 0.89
N HIS A 99 -2.71 16.66 0.27
CA HIS A 99 -2.06 15.33 0.23
C HIS A 99 -1.80 14.69 1.60
N LYS A 100 -2.53 15.10 2.63
CA LYS A 100 -2.36 14.59 4.01
C LYS A 100 -3.30 13.46 4.37
N LYS A 101 -4.35 13.24 3.58
CA LYS A 101 -5.41 12.25 3.85
C LYS A 101 -5.82 11.58 2.56
N VAL A 102 -6.30 10.34 2.68
CA VAL A 102 -7.01 9.69 1.59
C VAL A 102 -8.47 10.13 1.63
N ALA A 103 -8.99 10.58 0.49
CA ALA A 103 -10.38 10.99 0.30
C ALA A 103 -11.23 9.85 -0.28
N ALA A 104 -10.68 9.08 -1.22
CA ALA A 104 -11.33 7.90 -1.78
C ALA A 104 -10.31 6.83 -2.16
N PHE A 105 -10.74 5.57 -2.18
CA PHE A 105 -9.87 4.45 -2.50
C PHE A 105 -10.63 3.37 -3.26
N GLU A 106 -9.95 2.72 -4.19
CA GLU A 106 -10.42 1.49 -4.81
C GLU A 106 -9.27 0.51 -5.00
N PHE A 107 -9.53 -0.78 -4.80
CA PHE A 107 -8.48 -1.79 -4.94
C PHE A 107 -8.97 -3.12 -5.50
N MET A 108 -8.02 -3.96 -5.89
CA MET A 108 -8.23 -5.34 -6.28
C MET A 108 -7.00 -6.14 -5.84
N VAL A 109 -7.24 -7.19 -5.05
CA VAL A 109 -6.22 -8.22 -4.77
C VAL A 109 -6.39 -9.31 -5.83
N GLY A 110 -5.29 -9.70 -6.45
CA GLY A 110 -5.22 -10.75 -7.45
C GLY A 110 -4.57 -12.02 -6.92
N GLU A 111 -4.00 -12.79 -7.85
CA GLU A 111 -3.34 -14.06 -7.56
C GLU A 111 -2.04 -13.87 -6.77
N PRO A 112 -1.57 -14.91 -6.06
CA PRO A 112 -0.21 -14.97 -5.53
C PRO A 112 0.84 -14.77 -6.63
N ILE A 113 1.88 -14.00 -6.34
CA ILE A 113 3.05 -13.82 -7.19
C ILE A 113 4.01 -14.99 -6.93
N PRO A 114 4.39 -15.77 -7.96
CA PRO A 114 5.34 -16.87 -7.83
C PRO A 114 6.66 -16.41 -7.22
N LYS A 115 7.24 -17.22 -6.33
CA LYS A 115 8.51 -16.88 -5.64
C LYS A 115 9.67 -16.63 -6.59
N GLU A 116 9.68 -17.32 -7.74
CA GLU A 116 10.69 -17.14 -8.79
C GLU A 116 10.67 -15.73 -9.40
N ASP A 117 9.53 -15.04 -9.36
CA ASP A 117 9.36 -13.71 -9.94
C ASP A 117 9.67 -12.58 -8.93
N TRP A 118 9.86 -12.90 -7.65
CA TRP A 118 10.04 -11.90 -6.59
C TRP A 118 11.27 -11.02 -6.81
N GLY A 119 12.37 -11.60 -7.27
CA GLY A 119 13.61 -10.88 -7.56
C GLY A 119 13.43 -9.84 -8.68
N GLU A 120 12.67 -10.19 -9.72
CA GLU A 120 12.38 -9.26 -10.84
C GLU A 120 11.52 -8.08 -10.38
N HIS A 121 10.63 -8.30 -9.41
CA HIS A 121 9.69 -7.30 -8.93
C HIS A 121 10.13 -6.56 -7.66
N SER A 122 11.42 -6.69 -7.29
CA SER A 122 11.99 -6.10 -6.06
C SER A 122 11.19 -6.46 -4.79
N LEU A 123 10.67 -7.68 -4.73
CA LEU A 123 9.87 -8.20 -3.63
C LEU A 123 10.79 -8.96 -2.66
N PRO A 124 11.12 -8.39 -1.49
CA PRO A 124 11.99 -9.06 -0.53
C PRO A 124 11.33 -10.31 0.08
N ASP A 125 12.15 -11.36 0.28
CA ASP A 125 11.81 -12.52 1.12
C ASP A 125 11.95 -12.19 2.62
N GLU A 126 11.38 -13.03 3.48
CA GLU A 126 11.44 -12.94 4.95
C GLU A 126 12.89 -12.91 5.50
N ASN A 127 13.86 -13.48 4.78
CA ASN A 127 15.28 -13.50 5.21
C ASN A 127 16.07 -12.23 4.85
N GLY A 128 15.47 -11.23 4.21
CA GLY A 128 16.12 -9.91 4.05
C GLY A 128 17.43 -9.88 3.27
N SER A 129 17.74 -10.89 2.45
CA SER A 129 18.81 -10.77 1.46
C SER A 129 18.22 -10.30 0.15
N LEU A 130 18.32 -8.98 -0.07
CA LEU A 130 18.57 -8.47 -1.42
C LEU A 130 20.01 -8.87 -1.73
N ASP A 131 20.20 -10.04 -2.32
CA ASP A 131 21.50 -10.40 -2.92
C ASP A 131 21.60 -9.74 -4.31
#